data_AF-A0A2S9F4E6-F1
#
_entry.id   AF-A0A2S9F4E6-F1
#
_cell.length_a   1.000
_cell.length_b   1.000
_cell.length_c   1.000
_cell.angle_alpha   90.00
_cell.angle_beta   90.00
_cell.angle_gamma   90.00
#
_symmetry.space_group_name_H-M   'P 1'
#
loop_
_entity.id
_entity.type
_entity.pdbx_description
1 polymer ?
#
loop_
_entity_poly.entity_id
_entity_poly.type
_entity_poly.pdbx_seq_one_letter_code
_entity_poly.pdbx_strand_id
1 'polypeptide(L)'
;MTEDARETQVLGAVVSIVDRLLVDFDVVDLLTELTERCSELLDVAAAGFLLADAFGTLNLLAATSEQARELELFQLQADEGPCLECYATGQAVSVADLGAVAERWPRFVPAA
;
A
#
# COMPACT_ATOMS: atom_id res chain seq x y z
N MET A 1 -12.45 18.54 -7.27
CA MET A 1 -13.40 17.47 -6.97
C MET A 1 -14.26 17.95 -5.79
N THR A 2 -15.58 18.01 -5.91
CA THR A 2 -16.46 18.42 -4.80
C THR A 2 -16.44 17.35 -3.71
N GLU A 3 -16.63 17.76 -2.46
CA GLU A 3 -16.58 16.88 -1.28
C GLU A 3 -17.57 15.71 -1.40
N ASP A 4 -18.80 16.00 -1.86
CA ASP A 4 -19.85 15.02 -2.15
C ASP A 4 -19.44 13.95 -3.18
N ALA A 5 -18.61 14.32 -4.16
CA ALA A 5 -18.16 13.38 -5.19
C ALA A 5 -17.14 12.38 -4.64
N ARG A 6 -16.24 12.84 -3.77
CA ARG A 6 -15.25 11.96 -3.11
C ARG A 6 -15.94 11.01 -2.14
N GLU A 7 -16.87 11.52 -1.33
CA GLU A 7 -17.62 10.69 -0.38
C GLU A 7 -18.41 9.59 -1.09
N THR A 8 -19.05 9.93 -2.21
CA THR A 8 -19.77 8.95 -3.06
C THR A 8 -18.83 7.86 -3.59
N GLN A 9 -17.62 8.23 -4.04
CA GLN A 9 -16.63 7.26 -4.54
C GLN A 9 -16.12 6.34 -3.42
N VAL A 10 -15.83 6.88 -2.24
CA VAL A 10 -15.42 6.09 -1.07
C VAL A 10 -16.50 5.10 -0.67
N LEU A 11 -17.76 5.55 -0.57
CA LEU A 11 -18.89 4.68 -0.30
C LEU A 11 -19.05 3.59 -1.36
N GLY A 12 -18.88 3.94 -2.64
CA GLY A 12 -18.89 2.97 -3.74
C GLY A 12 -17.81 1.89 -3.60
N ALA A 13 -16.58 2.27 -3.22
CA ALA A 13 -15.51 1.32 -2.97
C ALA A 13 -15.81 0.39 -1.78
N VAL A 14 -16.35 0.94 -0.68
CA VAL A 14 -16.76 0.15 0.50
C VAL A 14 -17.85 -0.86 0.12
N VAL A 15 -18.88 -0.44 -0.62
CA VAL A 15 -19.95 -1.35 -1.08
C VAL A 15 -19.38 -2.46 -1.96
N SER A 16 -18.49 -2.15 -2.90
CA SER A 16 -17.84 -3.15 -3.77
C SER A 16 -17.13 -4.25 -2.95
N ILE A 17 -16.39 -3.84 -1.91
CA ILE A 17 -15.66 -4.75 -1.03
C ILE A 17 -16.63 -5.60 -0.20
N VAL A 18 -17.67 -4.98 0.37
CA VAL A 18 -18.68 -5.69 1.17
C VAL A 18 -19.44 -6.71 0.32
N ASP A 19 -19.82 -6.36 -0.91
CA ASP A 19 -20.51 -7.29 -1.82
C ASP A 19 -19.65 -8.52 -2.13
N ARG A 20 -18.32 -8.35 -2.26
CA ARG A 20 -17.40 -9.49 -2.42
C ARG A 20 -17.30 -10.35 -1.18
N LEU A 21 -17.28 -9.77 0.02
CA LEU A 21 -17.26 -10.53 1.28
C LEU A 21 -18.51 -11.39 1.49
N LEU A 22 -19.62 -11.05 0.83
CA LEU A 22 -20.89 -11.79 0.91
C LEU A 22 -20.95 -13.00 -0.03
N VAL A 23 -20.00 -13.12 -0.95
CA VAL A 23 -19.80 -14.29 -1.80
C VAL A 23 -18.50 -14.97 -1.37
N ASP A 24 -18.32 -16.25 -1.69
CA ASP A 24 -17.05 -16.93 -1.44
C ASP A 24 -15.92 -16.12 -2.11
N PHE A 25 -14.95 -15.64 -1.33
CA PHE A 25 -13.94 -14.69 -1.79
C PHE A 25 -12.53 -15.20 -1.50
N ASP A 26 -11.64 -14.95 -2.45
CA ASP A 26 -10.20 -15.07 -2.22
C ASP A 26 -9.68 -13.77 -1.59
N VAL A 27 -8.93 -13.91 -0.48
CA VAL A 27 -8.40 -12.76 0.29
C VAL A 27 -7.42 -11.93 -0.55
N VAL A 28 -6.60 -12.58 -1.38
CA VAL A 28 -5.63 -11.90 -2.24
C VAL A 28 -6.36 -11.10 -3.31
N ASP A 29 -7.38 -11.69 -3.93
CA ASP A 29 -8.17 -10.98 -4.94
C ASP A 29 -8.93 -9.79 -4.34
N LEU A 30 -9.44 -9.93 -3.11
CA LEU A 30 -10.10 -8.86 -2.38
C LEU A 30 -9.15 -7.70 -2.07
N LEU A 31 -7.97 -8.01 -1.52
CA LEU A 31 -6.97 -7.01 -1.18
C LEU A 31 -6.37 -6.35 -2.43
N THR A 32 -6.27 -7.08 -3.53
CA THR A 32 -5.87 -6.52 -4.82
C THR A 32 -6.86 -5.47 -5.29
N GLU A 33 -8.16 -5.78 -5.33
CA GLU A 33 -9.16 -4.77 -5.70
C GLU A 33 -9.16 -3.58 -4.72
N LEU A 34 -9.10 -3.82 -3.41
CA LEU A 34 -9.02 -2.74 -2.43
C LEU A 34 -7.83 -1.80 -2.73
N THR A 35 -6.68 -2.37 -3.07
CA THR A 35 -5.46 -1.60 -3.37
C THR A 35 -5.62 -0.79 -4.65
N GLU A 36 -6.21 -1.38 -5.69
CA GLU A 36 -6.54 -0.69 -6.95
C GLU A 36 -7.51 0.48 -6.69
N ARG A 37 -8.60 0.25 -5.98
CA ARG A 37 -9.58 1.30 -5.60
C ARG A 37 -8.93 2.42 -4.80
N CYS A 38 -8.06 2.09 -3.85
CA CYS A 38 -7.31 3.11 -3.11
C CYS A 38 -6.42 3.95 -4.02
N SER A 39 -5.73 3.34 -5.00
CA SER A 39 -4.92 4.10 -5.95
C SER A 39 -5.73 5.07 -6.81
N GLU A 40 -6.92 4.64 -7.26
CA GLU A 40 -7.86 5.48 -8.02
C GLU A 40 -8.38 6.64 -7.17
N LEU A 41 -8.79 6.37 -5.93
CA LEU A 41 -9.34 7.38 -5.00
C LEU A 41 -8.31 8.41 -4.54
N LEU A 42 -7.05 8.01 -4.42
CA LEU A 42 -5.95 8.86 -3.97
C LEU A 42 -5.22 9.56 -5.12
N ASP A 43 -5.57 9.24 -6.38
CA ASP A 43 -4.91 9.76 -7.59
C ASP A 43 -3.38 9.56 -7.56
N VAL A 44 -2.96 8.35 -7.19
CA VAL A 44 -1.53 7.96 -7.14
C VAL A 44 -1.18 7.03 -8.30
N ALA A 45 0.07 7.14 -8.77
CA ALA A 45 0.54 6.35 -9.91
C ALA A 45 0.57 4.84 -9.62
N ALA A 46 0.82 4.45 -8.37
CA ALA A 46 0.77 3.05 -7.94
C ALA A 46 0.58 2.94 -6.41
N ALA A 47 0.15 1.77 -5.96
CA ALA A 47 0.01 1.43 -4.55
C ALA A 47 0.41 -0.03 -4.29
N GLY A 48 0.87 -0.31 -3.07
CA GLY A 48 1.16 -1.65 -2.54
C GLY A 48 0.44 -1.87 -1.21
N PHE A 49 0.17 -3.14 -0.88
CA PHE A 49 -0.46 -3.53 0.38
C PHE A 49 0.39 -4.57 1.09
N LEU A 50 0.92 -4.20 2.25
CA LEU A 50 1.70 -5.09 3.11
C LEU A 50 0.86 -5.51 4.31
N LEU A 51 0.92 -6.79 4.65
CA LEU A 51 0.27 -7.33 5.83
C LEU A 51 1.26 -8.12 6.68
N ALA A 52 1.26 -7.85 7.97
CA ALA A 52 2.02 -8.63 8.93
C ALA A 52 1.32 -9.96 9.21
N ASP A 53 2.09 -11.05 9.22
CA ASP A 53 1.59 -12.35 9.68
C ASP A 53 1.54 -12.43 11.22
N ALA A 54 1.15 -13.58 11.75
CA ALA A 54 1.05 -13.83 13.19
C ALA A 54 2.40 -13.71 13.93
N PHE A 55 3.52 -13.71 13.21
CA PHE A 55 4.88 -13.57 13.75
C PHE A 55 5.42 -12.14 13.59
N GLY A 56 4.64 -11.22 13.03
CA GLY A 56 5.05 -9.84 12.78
C GLY A 56 5.87 -9.66 11.49
N THR A 57 5.93 -10.67 10.62
CA THR A 57 6.65 -10.57 9.35
C THR A 57 5.75 -9.89 8.33
N LEU A 58 6.18 -8.76 7.78
CA LEU A 58 5.47 -8.07 6.70
C LEU A 58 5.60 -8.85 5.39
N ASN A 59 4.46 -9.05 4.72
CA ASN A 59 4.37 -9.69 3.42
C ASN A 59 3.62 -8.79 2.45
N LEU A 60 4.09 -8.69 1.20
CA LEU A 60 3.36 -8.02 0.14
C LEU A 60 2.21 -8.91 -0.33
N LEU A 61 0.97 -8.41 -0.21
CA LEU A 61 -0.23 -9.13 -0.64
C LEU A 61 -0.80 -8.61 -1.98
N ALA A 62 -0.65 -7.32 -2.25
CA ALA A 62 -1.12 -6.71 -3.48
C ALA A 62 -0.24 -5.55 -3.91
N ALA A 63 -0.16 -5.31 -5.22
CA ALA A 63 0.46 -4.13 -5.82
C ALA A 63 -0.24 -3.82 -7.14
N THR A 64 -0.48 -2.53 -7.42
CA THR A 64 -1.19 -2.09 -8.63
C THR A 64 -0.28 -1.99 -9.86
N SER A 65 1.04 -2.13 -9.68
CA SER A 65 2.02 -2.18 -10.76
C SER A 65 3.20 -3.07 -10.40
N GLU A 66 3.93 -3.52 -11.42
CA GLU A 66 5.16 -4.28 -11.24
C GLU A 66 6.24 -3.44 -10.54
N GLN A 67 6.33 -2.15 -10.86
CA GLN A 67 7.26 -1.23 -10.23
C GLN A 67 6.99 -1.07 -8.73
N ALA A 68 5.72 -0.90 -8.34
CA ALA A 68 5.35 -0.86 -6.92
C ALA A 68 5.65 -2.20 -6.23
N ARG A 69 5.39 -3.32 -6.90
CA ARG A 69 5.73 -4.65 -6.38
C ARG A 69 7.22 -4.79 -6.09
N GLU A 70 8.07 -4.41 -7.03
CA GLU A 70 9.52 -4.43 -6.86
C GLU A 70 9.98 -3.51 -5.73
N LEU A 71 9.44 -2.30 -5.67
CA LEU A 71 9.75 -1.32 -4.62
C LEU A 71 9.44 -1.86 -3.22
N GLU A 72 8.26 -2.46 -3.02
CA GLU A 72 7.88 -3.04 -1.73
C GLU A 72 8.73 -4.26 -1.37
N LEU A 73 9.08 -5.10 -2.35
CA LEU A 73 10.00 -6.22 -2.12
C LEU A 73 11.40 -5.74 -1.72
N PHE A 74 11.88 -4.63 -2.29
CA PHE A 74 13.15 -4.04 -1.87
C PHE A 74 13.10 -3.55 -0.43
N GLN A 75 12.00 -2.92 0.01
CA GLN A 75 11.86 -2.53 1.41
C GLN A 75 11.97 -3.75 2.35
N LEU A 76 11.24 -4.82 2.04
CA LEU A 76 11.25 -6.06 2.81
C LEU A 76 12.64 -6.73 2.86
N GLN A 77 13.36 -6.73 1.74
CA GLN A 77 14.71 -7.29 1.66
C GLN A 77 15.76 -6.40 2.35
N ALA A 78 15.57 -5.07 2.25
CA ALA A 78 16.45 -4.08 2.86
C ALA A 78 16.31 -4.03 4.39
N ASP A 79 15.16 -4.46 4.91
CA ASP A 79 14.72 -4.16 6.28
C ASP A 79 14.73 -2.64 6.57
N GLU A 80 14.46 -1.85 5.52
CA GLU A 80 14.47 -0.39 5.53
C GLU A 80 13.38 0.14 4.60
N GLY A 81 12.87 1.34 4.87
CA GLY A 81 11.93 2.02 3.99
C GLY A 81 10.67 2.53 4.70
N PRO A 82 9.86 3.35 4.00
CA PRO A 82 8.69 4.00 4.56
C PRO A 82 7.63 3.03 5.10
N CYS A 83 7.39 1.90 4.44
CA CYS A 83 6.36 0.94 4.83
C CYS A 83 6.72 0.21 6.13
N LEU A 84 7.98 -0.19 6.28
CA LEU A 84 8.47 -0.87 7.48
C LEU A 84 8.46 0.08 8.68
N GLU A 85 8.86 1.33 8.46
CA GLU A 85 8.79 2.34 9.51
C GLU A 85 7.35 2.70 9.90
N CYS A 86 6.46 2.83 8.92
CA CYS A 86 5.04 3.06 9.16
C CYS A 86 4.45 1.92 10.01
N TYR A 87 4.80 0.68 9.69
CA TYR A 87 4.38 -0.49 10.48
C TYR A 87 4.96 -0.46 11.90
N ALA A 88 6.26 -0.21 12.04
CA ALA A 88 6.95 -0.23 13.34
C ALA A 88 6.49 0.90 14.27
N THR A 89 6.19 2.08 13.73
CA THR A 89 5.82 3.27 14.51
C THR A 89 4.32 3.48 14.64
N GLY A 90 3.52 2.88 13.75
CA GLY A 90 2.09 3.16 13.62
C GLY A 90 1.78 4.58 13.15
N GLN A 91 2.77 5.32 12.62
CA GLN A 91 2.61 6.68 12.11
C GLN A 91 2.75 6.69 10.59
N ALA A 92 1.93 7.51 9.92
CA ALA A 92 2.03 7.68 8.47
C ALA A 92 3.39 8.30 8.11
N VAL A 93 4.10 7.67 7.16
CA VAL A 93 5.38 8.14 6.65
C VAL A 93 5.18 8.65 5.23
N SER A 94 5.51 9.92 4.98
CA SER A 94 5.46 10.54 3.66
C SER A 94 6.81 11.14 3.32
N VAL A 95 7.36 10.76 2.17
CA VAL A 95 8.66 11.21 1.70
C VAL A 95 8.50 11.78 0.31
N ALA A 96 8.56 13.10 0.21
CA ALA A 96 8.44 13.81 -1.08
C ALA A 96 9.70 13.69 -1.94
N ASP A 97 10.87 13.52 -1.31
CA ASP A 97 12.16 13.34 -1.97
C ASP A 97 12.95 12.23 -1.25
N LEU A 98 13.13 11.09 -1.91
CA LEU A 98 13.88 9.95 -1.36
C LEU A 98 15.36 10.28 -1.15
N GLY A 99 15.95 11.16 -1.95
CA GLY A 99 17.35 11.56 -1.82
C GLY A 99 17.63 12.27 -0.50
N ALA A 100 16.65 13.01 0.03
CA ALA A 100 16.75 13.71 1.31
C ALA A 100 16.77 12.77 2.53
N VAL A 101 16.40 11.49 2.36
CA VAL A 101 16.37 10.49 3.42
C VAL A 101 17.35 9.33 3.19
N ALA A 102 18.34 9.51 2.32
CA ALA A 102 19.35 8.49 2.03
C ALA A 102 20.13 8.02 3.28
N GLU A 103 20.39 8.92 4.24
CA GLU A 103 21.03 8.54 5.52
C GLU A 103 20.11 7.74 6.44
N ARG A 104 18.79 7.90 6.29
CA ARG A 104 17.78 7.19 7.09
C ARG A 104 17.63 5.75 6.64
N TRP A 105 17.65 5.52 5.34
CA TRP A 105 17.49 4.20 4.70
C TRP A 105 18.57 3.98 3.63
N PRO A 106 19.83 3.77 4.04
CA PRO A 106 20.99 3.72 3.15
C PRO A 106 21.01 2.53 2.19
N ARG A 107 20.25 1.46 2.46
CA ARG A 107 20.12 0.29 1.57
C ARG A 107 18.92 0.38 0.64
N PHE A 108 17.82 0.98 1.10
CA PHE A 108 16.60 1.10 0.30
C PHE A 108 16.69 2.22 -0.74
N VAL A 109 17.07 3.44 -0.33
CA VAL A 109 17.04 4.62 -1.21
C VAL A 109 17.83 4.45 -2.51
N PRO A 110 19.03 3.83 -2.55
CA PRO A 110 19.76 3.66 -3.80
C PRO A 110 19.12 2.71 -4.83
N ALA A 111 18.19 1.85 -4.39
CA ALA A 111 17.51 0.86 -5.23
C ALA A 111 16.06 1.27 -5.60
N ALA A 112 15.56 2.36 -5.00
CA ALA A 112 14.19 2.85 -5.13
C ALA A 112 14.01 3.89 -6.25
#